data_AF-G4HEJ0-F1
#
_entry.id   AF-G4HEJ0-F1
#
_cell.length_a   1.000
_cell.length_b   1.000
_cell.length_c   1.000
_cell.angle_alpha   90.00
_cell.angle_beta   90.00
_cell.angle_gamma   90.00
#
_symmetry.space_group_name_H-M   'P 1'
#
loop_
_entity.id
_entity.type
_entity.pdbx_description
1 polymer ?
#
loop_
_entity_poly.entity_id
_entity_poly.type
_entity_poly.pdbx_seq_one_letter_code
_entity_poly.pdbx_strand_id
1 'polypeptide(L)' 'MSNITLKRLNVVKVVDSETKAKALESKGFKRIEIEEADGKKSKKDEK' A
#
# COMPACT_ATOMS: atom_id res chain seq x y z
N MET A 1 9.94 10.67 -7.87
CA MET A 1 9.05 9.59 -8.35
C MET A 1 7.89 9.51 -7.39
N SER A 2 6.66 9.72 -7.87
CA SER A 2 5.47 9.71 -7.01
C SER A 2 5.14 8.27 -6.63
N ASN A 3 5.21 7.97 -5.34
CA ASN A 3 4.86 6.65 -4.82
C ASN A 3 3.34 6.52 -4.76
N ILE A 4 2.80 5.46 -5.35
CA ILE A 4 1.37 5.16 -5.34
C ILE A 4 1.12 4.17 -4.21
N THR A 5 0.28 4.54 -3.26
CA THR A 5 -0.09 3.64 -2.18
C THR A 5 -1.45 3.02 -2.42
N LEU A 6 -1.54 1.70 -2.23
CA LEU A 6 -2.78 0.95 -2.34
C LEU A 6 -3.02 0.11 -1.09
N LYS A 7 -4.29 0.04 -0.66
CA LYS A 7 -4.72 -0.76 0.49
C LYS A 7 -5.75 -1.79 0.09
N ARG A 8 -5.62 -3.00 0.64
CA ARG A 8 -6.62 -4.07 0.57
C ARG A 8 -6.80 -4.68 1.94
N LEU A 9 -8.02 -4.61 2.48
CA LEU A 9 -8.33 -5.08 3.83
C LEU A 9 -7.35 -4.44 4.83
N ASN A 10 -6.44 -5.23 5.42
CA ASN A 10 -5.44 -4.77 6.40
C ASN A 10 -4.02 -4.71 5.82
N VAL A 11 -3.85 -4.81 4.50
CA VAL A 11 -2.55 -4.77 3.82
C VAL A 11 -2.40 -3.45 3.07
N VAL A 12 -1.32 -2.73 3.33
CA VAL A 12 -0.91 -1.54 2.57
C VAL A 12 0.32 -1.90 1.73
N LYS A 13 0.28 -1.55 0.45
CA LYS A 13 1.39 -1.70 -0.49
C LYS A 13 1.69 -0.37 -1.15
N VAL A 14 2.96 0.00 -1.16
CA VAL A 14 3.48 1.18 -1.86
C VAL A 14 4.19 0.69 -3.11
N VAL A 15 3.89 1.30 -4.26
CA VAL A 15 4.51 0.98 -5.53
C VAL A 15 4.99 2.24 -6.24
N ASP A 16 6.09 2.11 -6.95
CA ASP A 16 6.79 3.16 -7.70
C ASP A 16 6.27 3.36 -9.13
N SER A 17 5.31 2.54 -9.59
CA SER A 17 4.88 2.48 -10.99
C SER A 17 3.39 2.22 -11.15
N GLU A 18 2.75 2.91 -12.11
CA GLU A 18 1.34 2.72 -12.45
C GLU A 18 1.00 1.30 -12.91
N THR A 19 1.90 0.62 -13.61
CA THR A 19 1.68 -0.76 -14.05
C THR A 19 1.50 -1.69 -12.85
N LYS A 20 2.33 -1.51 -11.81
CA LYS A 20 2.21 -2.24 -10.55
C LYS A 20 0.93 -1.87 -9.81
N ALA A 21 0.55 -0.58 -9.82
CA ALA A 21 -0.69 -0.11 -9.21
C ALA A 21 -1.91 -0.77 -9.86
N LYS A 22 -2.04 -0.76 -11.19
CA LYS A 22 -3.14 -1.40 -11.93
C LYS A 22 -3.22 -2.91 -11.66
N ALA A 23 -2.07 -3.59 -11.59
CA ALA A 23 -2.04 -5.01 -11.26
C ALA A 23 -2.56 -5.29 -9.84
N LEU A 24 -2.31 -4.39 -8.88
CA LEU A 24 -2.85 -4.49 -7.53
C LEU A 24 -4.35 -4.10 -7.48
N GLU A 25 -4.79 -3.12 -8.28
CA GLU A 25 -6.21 -2.76 -8.43
C GLU A 25 -7.05 -3.91 -8.96
N SER A 26 -6.54 -4.62 -9.98
CA SER A 26 -7.17 -5.85 -10.49
C SER A 26 -7.27 -6.96 -9.44
N LYS A 27 -6.34 -6.97 -8.46
CA LYS A 27 -6.37 -7.86 -7.29
C LYS A 27 -7.22 -7.33 -6.14
N GLY A 28 -7.94 -6.22 -6.32
CA GLY A 28 -8.83 -5.62 -5.32
C GLY A 28 -8.16 -4.69 -4.31
N PHE A 29 -6.94 -4.23 -4.58
CA PHE A 29 -6.36 -3.11 -3.81
C PHE A 29 -6.96 -1.79 -4.31
N LYS A 30 -7.20 -0.83 -3.40
CA LYS A 30 -7.68 0.50 -3.75
C LYS A 30 -6.58 1.53 -3.53
N ARG A 31 -6.39 2.46 -4.48
CA ARG A 31 -5.50 3.60 -4.30
C ARG A 31 -5.97 4.42 -3.10
N ILE A 32 -5.04 4.76 -2.24
CA ILE A 32 -5.29 5.64 -1.10
C ILE A 32 -4.26 6.77 -1.14
N GLU A 33 -4.75 8.00 -1.06
CA GLU A 33 -3.90 9.14 -0.73
C GLU A 33 -3.57 9.02 0.75
N ILE A 34 -2.35 8.59 1.03
CA ILE A 34 -1.81 8.70 2.37
C ILE A 34 -1.01 10.00 2.35
N GLU A 35 -1.57 11.06 2.94
CA GLU A 35 -0.71 12.09 3.53
C GLU A 35 0.20 11.35 4.50
N GLU A 36 1.50 11.30 4.17
CA GLU A 36 2.58 10.57 4.83
C GLU A 36 2.25 10.11 6.26
N ALA A 37 1.59 8.96 6.38
CA ALA A 37 1.46 8.28 7.66
C ALA A 37 2.79 7.55 7.87
N ASP A 38 3.72 8.31 8.44
CA ASP A 38 5.04 7.89 8.88
C ASP A 38 4.99 6.49 9.51
N GLY A 39 5.92 5.64 9.09
CA GLY A 39 5.81 4.20 9.21
C GLY A 39 5.59 3.70 10.63
N LYS A 40 4.45 3.03 10.86
CA LYS A 40 4.38 1.98 11.89
C LYS A 40 4.06 0.64 11.22
N LYS A 41 5.13 -0.01 10.72
CA LYS A 41 5.21 -1.47 10.72
C LYS A 41 5.15 -1.92 12.17
N SER A 42 3.94 -2.09 12.70
CA SER A 42 3.74 -2.90 13.90
C SER A 42 3.98 -4.36 13.50
N LYS A 43 5.24 -4.80 13.63
CA LYS A 43 5.57 -6.22 13.72
C LYS A 43 4.71 -6.80 14.85
N LYS A 44 3.71 -7.58 14.45
CA LYS A 44 3.08 -8.57 15.31
C LYS A 44 4.02 -9.76 15.33
N ASP A 45 4.88 -9.84 16.35
CA ASP A 45 5.50 -11.10 16.73
C ASP A 45 5.45 -11.18 18.26
N GLU A 46 4.44 -11.94 18.67
CA GLU A 46 4.13 -12.42 19.99
C GLU A 46 5.22 -13.42 20.42
N LYS A 47 5.91 -13.17 21.52
CA LYS A 47 6.47 -14.22 22.40
C LYS A 47 6.82 -13.70 23.78
#